data_AF-A0A9E4GY98-F1
#
_entry.id   AF-A0A9E4GY98-F1
#
_cell.length_a   1.000
_cell.length_b   1.000
_cell.length_c   1.000
_cell.angle_alpha   90.00
_cell.angle_beta   90.00
_cell.angle_gamma   90.00
#
_symmetry.space_group_name_H-M   'P 1'
#
loop_
_entity.id
_entity.type
_entity.pdbx_description
1 polymer ?
#
loop_
_entity_poly.entity_id
_entity_poly.type
_entity_poly.pdbx_seq_one_letter_code
_entity_poly.pdbx_strand_id
1 'polypeptide(L)'
;MFDRKGRLIAQGQFSPAHIGAMPNVIRNVSRYIPVETLVPGDVVLFNDSSLGSGHFPDFFLIMPVFVDDRLVGYSGATAHHIDTGGATPGSQEIAGVSEAYQEGLRLLPVRLFRAGELDGDIMRTILGNVRVPDLVQGDLFAQRNAAHVGMTRMLAIFEEYGEELIENTFEEILAASEARMREFIRTLPDGSWEFEDFLDDAGPRSDPVRFHVRVTVDDGDIELDFSGSSDQVPAGINSYYNFTRAWGNFTAMALAKAIMPQNEGTIRPIKITAREGSFFNAVHPAPSGGRATNQVRLFEVVNGALAEALPHRAMGAFTHWSNPNIGGLDDRTGKPFVQYDLLFGGYGGQHDKDGEEGMAPLMNCTNIPVEVYEHAGPLLVKRLELMADSGGAGKFRGGLGLRKDVQLRCKEALATLLTDRRKYEPFGVFGGSSGKKAEIILFRNGDSISLETKETRTLKKGDVLSFQLSGAGGYGDPAQREPRRIEDDLADGYVTEEGARRDYGVEIKDGKVVGGKA
;
A
#
# COMPACT_ATOMS: atom_id res chain seq x y z
N MET A 1 -4.30 10.48 16.81
CA MET A 1 -4.74 11.40 17.88
C MET A 1 -5.23 12.67 17.23
N PHE A 2 -6.42 13.13 17.63
CA PHE A 2 -7.09 14.28 17.03
C PHE A 2 -7.53 15.26 18.12
N ASP A 3 -7.55 16.55 17.80
CA ASP A 3 -8.15 17.56 18.68
C ASP A 3 -9.70 17.54 18.60
N ARG A 4 -10.36 18.40 19.38
CA ARG A 4 -11.83 18.53 19.37
C ARG A 4 -12.43 18.94 18.02
N LYS A 5 -11.63 19.58 17.15
CA LYS A 5 -12.04 19.99 15.80
C LYS A 5 -11.86 18.85 14.80
N GLY A 6 -11.36 17.69 15.24
CA GLY A 6 -11.08 16.52 14.42
C GLY A 6 -9.82 16.65 13.58
N ARG A 7 -8.94 17.63 13.88
CA ARG A 7 -7.66 17.79 13.18
C ARG A 7 -6.65 16.78 13.69
N LEU A 8 -5.91 16.15 12.79
CA LEU A 8 -4.88 15.20 13.18
C LEU A 8 -3.72 15.94 13.88
N ILE A 9 -3.43 15.58 15.12
CA ILE A 9 -2.32 16.18 15.90
C ILE A 9 -1.09 15.28 15.92
N ALA A 10 -1.30 13.97 16.04
CA ALA A 10 -0.22 12.98 16.07
C ALA A 10 -0.70 11.62 15.54
N GLN A 11 0.21 10.91 14.87
CA GLN A 11 -0.03 9.61 14.24
C GLN A 11 1.19 8.68 14.43
N GLY A 12 0.94 7.37 14.54
CA GLY A 12 1.99 6.34 14.52
C GLY A 12 2.61 6.12 13.13
N GLN A 13 3.89 5.76 13.09
CA GLN A 13 4.70 5.69 11.87
C GLN A 13 4.66 4.30 11.19
N PHE A 14 3.49 3.86 10.72
CA PHE A 14 3.35 2.47 10.20
C PHE A 14 2.88 2.38 8.74
N SER A 15 1.78 3.04 8.36
CA SER A 15 1.20 2.92 7.00
C SER A 15 0.78 4.27 6.42
N PRO A 16 1.33 4.68 5.26
CA PRO A 16 0.97 5.94 4.62
C PRO A 16 -0.48 6.04 4.13
N ALA A 17 -1.14 4.91 3.82
CA ALA A 17 -2.54 4.87 3.40
C ALA A 17 -3.47 5.58 4.40
N HIS A 18 -3.08 5.62 5.68
CA HIS A 18 -3.85 6.27 6.74
C HIS A 18 -3.55 7.77 6.88
N ILE A 19 -2.41 8.27 6.39
CA ILE A 19 -1.98 9.68 6.54
C ILE A 19 -2.99 10.63 5.89
N GLY A 20 -3.52 10.31 4.71
CA GLY A 20 -4.52 11.15 4.05
C GLY A 20 -5.97 10.82 4.38
N ALA A 21 -6.24 9.62 4.93
CA ALA A 21 -7.57 9.21 5.33
C ALA A 21 -7.94 9.82 6.70
N MET A 22 -7.07 9.62 7.69
CA MET A 22 -7.29 9.97 9.10
C MET A 22 -7.72 11.42 9.33
N PRO A 23 -7.12 12.44 8.68
CA PRO A 23 -7.53 13.85 8.86
C PRO A 23 -9.03 14.10 8.60
N ASN A 24 -9.69 13.26 7.80
CA ASN A 24 -11.10 13.44 7.44
C ASN A 24 -12.03 12.44 8.12
N VAL A 25 -11.50 11.45 8.82
CA VAL A 25 -12.31 10.41 9.47
C VAL A 25 -13.29 11.01 10.47
N ILE A 26 -12.83 11.92 11.34
CA ILE A 26 -13.71 12.57 12.33
C ILE A 26 -14.80 13.40 11.64
N ARG A 27 -14.42 14.18 10.61
CA ARG A 27 -15.35 15.01 9.81
C ARG A 27 -16.38 14.15 9.06
N ASN A 28 -16.00 12.96 8.64
CA ASN A 28 -16.89 12.01 7.99
C ASN A 28 -17.85 11.39 9.01
N VAL A 29 -17.36 10.96 10.17
CA VAL A 29 -18.16 10.40 11.26
C VAL A 29 -19.21 11.41 11.76
N SER A 30 -18.83 12.68 11.93
CA SER A 30 -19.73 13.72 12.46
C SER A 30 -20.96 14.00 11.59
N ARG A 31 -20.93 13.60 10.30
CA ARG A 31 -22.08 13.71 9.39
C ARG A 31 -23.17 12.66 9.66
N TYR A 32 -22.81 11.56 10.33
CA TYR A 32 -23.71 10.44 10.64
C TYR A 32 -24.06 10.39 12.12
N ILE A 33 -23.09 10.69 12.98
CA ILE A 33 -23.26 10.70 14.44
C ILE A 33 -22.90 12.10 14.92
N PRO A 34 -23.88 12.95 15.30
CA PRO A 34 -23.60 14.28 15.80
C PRO A 34 -22.73 14.22 17.04
N VAL A 35 -21.71 15.07 17.10
CA VAL A 35 -20.64 15.02 18.12
C VAL A 35 -21.21 15.23 19.52
N GLU A 36 -22.22 16.07 19.65
CA GLU A 36 -22.97 16.37 20.88
C GLU A 36 -23.74 15.16 21.44
N THR A 37 -23.92 14.11 20.64
CA THR A 37 -24.58 12.87 21.08
C THR A 37 -23.59 11.82 21.58
N LEU A 38 -22.29 12.09 21.51
CA LEU A 38 -21.25 11.19 22.01
C LEU A 38 -21.09 11.38 23.52
N VAL A 39 -20.82 10.28 24.22
CA VAL A 39 -20.57 10.27 25.67
C VAL A 39 -19.28 9.51 26.00
N PRO A 40 -18.69 9.69 27.20
CA PRO A 40 -17.55 8.90 27.63
C PRO A 40 -17.79 7.40 27.49
N GLY A 41 -16.83 6.68 26.90
CA GLY A 41 -16.92 5.24 26.66
C GLY A 41 -17.58 4.83 25.34
N ASP A 42 -18.11 5.77 24.55
CA ASP A 42 -18.54 5.48 23.18
C ASP A 42 -17.36 5.06 22.30
N VAL A 43 -17.62 4.15 21.36
CA VAL A 43 -16.66 3.73 20.33
C VAL A 43 -17.38 3.68 18.99
N VAL A 44 -16.98 4.53 18.05
CA VAL A 44 -17.53 4.54 16.69
C VAL A 44 -16.70 3.62 15.78
N LEU A 45 -17.37 2.79 14.99
CA LEU A 45 -16.78 1.86 14.03
C LEU A 45 -17.36 2.12 12.63
N PHE A 46 -16.52 2.03 11.58
CA PHE A 46 -16.93 2.00 10.18
C PHE A 46 -15.82 1.44 9.29
N ASN A 47 -16.12 1.11 8.04
CA ASN A 47 -15.13 0.65 7.05
C ASN A 47 -15.45 1.08 5.61
N ASP A 48 -16.39 2.00 5.42
CA ASP A 48 -16.79 2.49 4.11
C ASP A 48 -15.62 3.06 3.28
N SER A 49 -15.49 2.63 2.02
CA SER A 49 -14.42 3.05 1.10
C SER A 49 -14.33 4.57 0.94
N SER A 50 -15.46 5.27 0.80
CA SER A 50 -15.52 6.72 0.60
C SER A 50 -15.26 7.52 1.88
N LEU A 51 -15.39 6.90 3.06
CA LEU A 51 -15.21 7.56 4.35
C LEU A 51 -13.84 7.28 5.00
N GLY A 52 -13.25 6.11 4.73
CA GLY A 52 -12.05 5.59 5.40
C GLY A 52 -10.78 5.71 4.56
N SER A 53 -10.11 4.59 4.29
CA SER A 53 -8.88 4.50 3.47
C SER A 53 -9.14 4.02 2.04
N GLY A 54 -10.37 3.72 1.64
CA GLY A 54 -10.70 3.40 0.24
C GLY A 54 -11.09 1.96 -0.03
N HIS A 55 -11.23 1.09 0.98
CA HIS A 55 -11.77 -0.27 0.82
C HIS A 55 -12.41 -0.77 2.12
N PHE A 56 -13.18 -1.86 2.06
CA PHE A 56 -13.87 -2.41 3.24
C PHE A 56 -12.98 -3.17 4.23
N PRO A 57 -11.88 -3.83 3.83
CA PRO A 57 -11.01 -4.50 4.80
C PRO A 57 -10.41 -3.58 5.87
N ASP A 58 -10.27 -2.28 5.64
CA ASP A 58 -9.73 -1.37 6.66
C ASP A 58 -10.86 -0.84 7.56
N PHE A 59 -10.88 -1.32 8.81
CA PHE A 59 -11.83 -0.84 9.80
C PHE A 59 -11.25 0.34 10.56
N PHE A 60 -12.08 1.34 10.80
CA PHE A 60 -11.75 2.56 11.52
C PHE A 60 -12.53 2.62 12.83
N LEU A 61 -11.81 2.81 13.91
CA LEU A 61 -12.35 2.90 15.26
C LEU A 61 -11.97 4.25 15.86
N ILE A 62 -12.97 4.99 16.34
CA ILE A 62 -12.82 6.31 16.94
C ILE A 62 -13.40 6.33 18.36
N MET A 63 -12.61 6.81 19.31
CA MET A 63 -12.99 7.02 20.70
C MET A 63 -12.92 8.52 21.03
N PRO A 64 -14.03 9.17 21.39
CA PRO A 64 -14.01 10.53 21.91
C PRO A 64 -13.34 10.56 23.29
N VAL A 65 -12.62 11.66 23.56
CA VAL A 65 -11.92 11.90 24.83
C VAL A 65 -12.60 13.07 25.53
N PHE A 66 -13.01 12.85 26.77
CA PHE A 66 -13.70 13.85 27.58
C PHE A 66 -12.90 14.18 28.84
N VAL A 67 -12.88 15.46 29.22
CA VAL A 67 -12.51 15.93 30.56
C VAL A 67 -13.81 16.39 31.20
N ASP A 68 -14.19 15.77 32.30
CA ASP A 68 -15.55 15.83 32.84
C ASP A 68 -16.58 15.50 31.72
N ASP A 69 -17.51 16.41 31.41
CA ASP A 69 -18.51 16.28 30.34
C ASP A 69 -18.12 17.03 29.05
N ARG A 70 -16.88 17.54 28.95
CA ARG A 70 -16.42 18.34 27.80
C ARG A 70 -15.55 17.50 26.88
N LEU A 71 -15.92 17.43 25.61
CA LEU A 71 -15.11 16.80 24.58
C LEU A 71 -13.82 17.62 24.34
N VAL A 72 -12.67 16.97 24.49
CA VAL A 72 -11.36 17.59 24.29
C VAL A 72 -10.61 17.07 23.06
N GLY A 73 -10.97 15.89 22.55
CA GLY A 73 -10.36 15.32 21.35
C GLY A 73 -10.82 13.90 21.04
N TYR A 74 -10.06 13.21 20.19
CA TYR A 74 -10.34 11.84 19.80
C TYR A 74 -9.07 10.98 19.72
N SER A 75 -9.21 9.72 20.11
CA SER A 75 -8.25 8.66 19.81
C SER A 75 -8.79 7.81 18.67
N GLY A 76 -7.95 7.48 17.70
CA GLY A 76 -8.35 6.68 16.54
C GLY A 76 -7.39 5.53 16.29
N ALA A 77 -7.94 4.38 15.91
CA ALA A 77 -7.20 3.20 15.50
C ALA A 77 -7.78 2.66 14.20
N THR A 78 -6.90 2.14 13.35
CA THR A 78 -7.30 1.44 12.12
C THR A 78 -6.47 0.19 11.96
N ALA A 79 -7.08 -0.85 11.41
CA ALA A 79 -6.42 -2.10 11.08
C ALA A 79 -7.07 -2.69 9.84
N HIS A 80 -6.27 -3.44 9.09
CA HIS A 80 -6.74 -4.27 8.00
C HIS A 80 -7.28 -5.58 8.56
N HIS A 81 -8.52 -5.91 8.23
CA HIS A 81 -9.18 -7.16 8.57
C HIS A 81 -9.07 -8.09 7.37
N ILE A 82 -8.56 -9.29 7.61
CA ILE A 82 -8.25 -10.25 6.55
C ILE A 82 -9.48 -10.74 5.76
N ASP A 83 -10.69 -10.53 6.30
CA ASP A 83 -11.93 -10.90 5.61
C ASP A 83 -13.09 -10.00 6.06
N THR A 84 -13.89 -9.56 5.08
CA THR A 84 -15.13 -8.79 5.28
C THR A 84 -16.32 -9.45 4.62
N GLY A 85 -16.21 -10.71 4.17
CA GLY A 85 -17.31 -11.43 3.53
C GLY A 85 -17.54 -11.13 2.06
N GLY A 86 -16.56 -10.55 1.36
CA GLY A 86 -16.66 -10.30 -0.09
C GLY A 86 -16.74 -11.60 -0.92
N ALA A 87 -16.90 -11.45 -2.24
CA ALA A 87 -17.10 -12.56 -3.19
C ALA A 87 -16.04 -13.68 -3.07
N THR A 88 -14.80 -13.34 -2.72
CA THR A 88 -13.72 -14.30 -2.46
C THR A 88 -13.09 -14.13 -1.08
N PRO A 89 -12.38 -15.15 -0.58
CA PRO A 89 -11.53 -15.01 0.60
C PRO A 89 -10.58 -13.82 0.46
N GLY A 90 -10.45 -13.01 1.52
CA GLY A 90 -9.66 -11.78 1.48
C GLY A 90 -10.49 -10.54 1.17
N SER A 91 -11.65 -10.69 0.51
CA SER A 91 -12.54 -9.58 0.15
C SER A 91 -11.92 -8.54 -0.80
N GLN A 92 -11.00 -9.00 -1.66
CA GLN A 92 -10.26 -8.17 -2.61
C GLN A 92 -10.29 -8.75 -4.04
N GLU A 93 -11.39 -9.39 -4.42
CA GLU A 93 -11.56 -9.81 -5.81
C GLU A 93 -11.63 -8.60 -6.75
N ILE A 94 -10.90 -8.71 -7.86
CA ILE A 94 -10.76 -7.61 -8.82
C ILE A 94 -11.67 -7.83 -10.01
N ALA A 95 -11.49 -8.95 -10.71
CA ALA A 95 -12.23 -9.30 -11.89
C ALA A 95 -13.55 -9.98 -11.50
N GLY A 96 -14.66 -9.54 -12.10
CA GLY A 96 -15.99 -10.09 -11.80
C GLY A 96 -16.74 -9.38 -10.67
N VAL A 97 -16.10 -8.39 -10.03
CA VAL A 97 -16.71 -7.48 -9.05
C VAL A 97 -16.93 -6.14 -9.74
N SER A 98 -18.17 -5.83 -10.08
CA SER A 98 -18.56 -4.58 -10.77
C SER A 98 -19.14 -3.53 -9.83
N GLU A 99 -19.53 -3.92 -8.62
CA GLU A 99 -20.06 -3.02 -7.59
C GLU A 99 -19.50 -3.37 -6.20
N ALA A 100 -19.29 -2.36 -5.37
CA ALA A 100 -18.70 -2.48 -4.04
C ALA A 100 -19.50 -3.43 -3.11
N TYR A 101 -20.79 -3.65 -3.36
CA TYR A 101 -21.60 -4.58 -2.55
C TYR A 101 -21.11 -6.03 -2.66
N GLN A 102 -20.39 -6.38 -3.72
CA GLN A 102 -19.76 -7.69 -3.89
C GLN A 102 -18.45 -7.82 -3.07
N GLU A 103 -17.96 -6.74 -2.45
CA GLU A 103 -16.72 -6.71 -1.66
C GLU A 103 -16.95 -6.99 -0.17
N GLY A 104 -18.20 -7.22 0.23
CA GLY A 104 -18.57 -7.70 1.56
C GLY A 104 -19.24 -6.65 2.42
N LEU A 105 -19.11 -6.80 3.74
CA LEU A 105 -19.79 -5.99 4.73
C LEU A 105 -19.32 -4.54 4.69
N ARG A 106 -20.26 -3.66 4.35
CA ARG A 106 -20.10 -2.21 4.45
C ARG A 106 -20.78 -1.69 5.71
N LEU A 107 -20.00 -1.04 6.56
CA LEU A 107 -20.45 -0.32 7.74
C LEU A 107 -20.26 1.18 7.53
N LEU A 108 -21.37 1.90 7.52
CA LEU A 108 -21.39 3.33 7.80
C LEU A 108 -21.12 3.56 9.30
N PRO A 109 -20.81 4.79 9.75
CA PRO A 109 -20.53 5.07 11.16
C PRO A 109 -21.62 4.58 12.11
N VAL A 110 -21.27 3.60 12.94
CA VAL A 110 -22.11 3.04 14.01
C VAL A 110 -21.37 3.05 15.34
N ARG A 111 -22.10 3.13 16.46
CA ARG A 111 -21.50 2.97 17.80
C ARG A 111 -21.37 1.49 18.13
N LEU A 112 -20.17 0.92 18.03
CA LEU A 112 -19.90 -0.45 18.46
C LEU A 112 -19.92 -0.57 19.99
N PHE A 113 -19.46 0.46 20.70
CA PHE A 113 -19.66 0.55 22.15
C PHE A 113 -20.46 1.80 22.48
N ARG A 114 -21.36 1.68 23.45
CA ARG A 114 -22.19 2.76 23.96
C ARG A 114 -21.92 2.91 25.46
N ALA A 115 -21.35 4.03 25.87
CA ALA A 115 -20.96 4.27 27.26
C ALA A 115 -20.16 3.11 27.90
N GLY A 116 -19.23 2.51 27.15
CA GLY A 116 -18.39 1.39 27.60
C GLY A 116 -18.98 0.00 27.39
N GLU A 117 -20.26 -0.12 27.04
CA GLU A 117 -20.93 -1.40 26.80
C GLU A 117 -20.91 -1.79 25.32
N LEU A 118 -20.52 -3.03 25.02
CA LEU A 118 -20.48 -3.56 23.66
C LEU A 118 -21.89 -3.76 23.09
N ASP A 119 -22.13 -3.25 21.88
CA ASP A 119 -23.34 -3.55 21.11
C ASP A 119 -23.23 -4.96 20.49
N GLY A 120 -23.88 -5.91 21.16
CA GLY A 120 -23.86 -7.32 20.76
C GLY A 120 -24.58 -7.60 19.43
N ASP A 121 -25.53 -6.76 19.01
CA ASP A 121 -26.20 -6.91 17.72
C ASP A 121 -25.25 -6.55 16.58
N ILE A 122 -24.56 -5.41 16.68
CA ILE A 122 -23.55 -5.00 15.70
C ILE A 122 -22.44 -6.04 15.60
N MET A 123 -21.94 -6.53 16.74
CA MET A 123 -20.92 -7.58 16.75
C MET A 123 -21.41 -8.86 16.06
N ARG A 124 -22.64 -9.31 16.35
CA ARG A 124 -23.23 -10.48 15.65
C ARG A 124 -23.37 -10.26 14.15
N THR A 125 -23.76 -9.06 13.71
CA THR A 125 -23.82 -8.72 12.29
C THR A 125 -22.46 -8.81 11.63
N ILE A 126 -21.40 -8.29 12.26
CA ILE A 126 -20.04 -8.37 11.71
C ILE A 126 -19.59 -9.83 11.61
N LEU A 127 -19.63 -10.55 12.73
CA LEU A 127 -19.09 -11.91 12.80
C LEU A 127 -19.89 -12.92 11.96
N GLY A 128 -21.18 -12.68 11.73
CA GLY A 128 -22.02 -13.50 10.86
C GLY A 128 -21.73 -13.33 9.37
N ASN A 129 -20.97 -12.31 8.97
CA ASN A 129 -20.67 -12.00 7.58
C ASN A 129 -19.19 -12.20 7.20
N VAL A 130 -18.38 -12.84 8.05
CA VAL A 130 -16.95 -13.07 7.76
C VAL A 130 -16.59 -14.55 7.83
N ARG A 131 -15.55 -14.94 7.11
CA ARG A 131 -15.05 -16.33 7.04
C ARG A 131 -14.27 -16.73 8.29
N VAL A 132 -13.60 -15.77 8.94
CA VAL A 132 -12.70 -16.02 10.09
C VAL A 132 -13.12 -15.16 11.30
N PRO A 133 -14.30 -15.43 11.90
CA PRO A 133 -14.87 -14.57 12.94
C PRO A 133 -13.99 -14.41 14.18
N ASP A 134 -13.28 -15.46 14.60
CA ASP A 134 -12.38 -15.41 15.76
C ASP A 134 -11.25 -14.38 15.56
N LEU A 135 -10.69 -14.30 14.34
CA LEU A 135 -9.63 -13.34 14.01
C LEU A 135 -10.18 -11.92 13.93
N VAL A 136 -11.29 -11.72 13.21
CA VAL A 136 -11.95 -10.41 13.09
C VAL A 136 -12.37 -9.86 14.45
N GLN A 137 -12.91 -10.71 15.32
CA GLN A 137 -13.24 -10.31 16.69
C GLN A 137 -11.98 -9.89 17.46
N GLY A 138 -10.91 -10.69 17.39
CA GLY A 138 -9.62 -10.37 18.00
C GLY A 138 -9.08 -9.02 17.54
N ASP A 139 -9.11 -8.74 16.24
CA ASP A 139 -8.65 -7.49 15.65
C ASP A 139 -9.48 -6.28 16.11
N LEU A 140 -10.81 -6.41 16.18
CA LEU A 140 -11.69 -5.35 16.71
C LEU A 140 -11.36 -4.99 18.16
N PHE A 141 -11.14 -5.99 19.02
CA PHE A 141 -10.75 -5.76 20.41
C PHE A 141 -9.32 -5.20 20.53
N ALA A 142 -8.39 -5.66 19.69
CA ALA A 142 -7.04 -5.11 19.63
C ALA A 142 -7.05 -3.63 19.24
N GLN A 143 -7.81 -3.26 18.20
CA GLN A 143 -8.00 -1.86 17.81
C GLN A 143 -8.62 -1.02 18.91
N ARG A 144 -9.68 -1.53 19.58
CA ARG A 144 -10.32 -0.84 20.70
C ARG A 144 -9.33 -0.59 21.82
N ASN A 145 -8.51 -1.59 22.17
CA ASN A 145 -7.53 -1.46 23.25
C ASN A 145 -6.42 -0.47 22.88
N ALA A 146 -5.95 -0.47 21.62
CA ALA A 146 -5.00 0.53 21.13
C ALA A 146 -5.57 1.96 21.21
N ALA A 147 -6.80 2.17 20.75
CA ALA A 147 -7.46 3.47 20.83
C ALA A 147 -7.69 3.90 22.29
N HIS A 148 -8.06 2.97 23.17
CA HIS A 148 -8.24 3.24 24.60
C HIS A 148 -6.94 3.73 25.25
N VAL A 149 -5.79 3.12 24.94
CA VAL A 149 -4.49 3.62 25.43
C VAL A 149 -4.24 5.05 24.97
N GLY A 150 -4.49 5.37 23.69
CA GLY A 150 -4.37 6.73 23.18
C GLY A 150 -5.30 7.73 23.89
N MET A 151 -6.55 7.32 24.15
CA MET A 151 -7.53 8.11 24.88
C MET A 151 -7.05 8.38 26.32
N THR A 152 -6.60 7.35 27.04
CA THR A 152 -6.11 7.49 28.43
C THR A 152 -4.91 8.42 28.51
N ARG A 153 -3.97 8.33 27.56
CA ARG A 153 -2.79 9.20 27.53
C ARG A 153 -3.14 10.64 27.19
N MET A 154 -4.09 10.86 26.28
CA MET A 154 -4.58 12.20 25.99
C MET A 154 -5.28 12.82 27.20
N LEU A 155 -6.18 12.07 27.86
CA LEU A 155 -6.86 12.52 29.07
C LEU A 155 -5.86 12.98 30.15
N ALA A 156 -4.84 12.17 30.43
CA ALA A 156 -3.82 12.51 31.43
C ALA A 156 -3.09 13.83 31.12
N ILE A 157 -2.81 14.12 29.84
CA ILE A 157 -2.16 15.37 29.44
C ILE A 157 -3.10 16.57 29.68
N PHE A 158 -4.39 16.42 29.39
CA PHE A 158 -5.37 17.49 29.66
C PHE A 158 -5.58 17.71 31.17
N GLU A 159 -5.60 16.64 31.97
CA GLU A 159 -5.73 16.73 33.44
C GLU A 159 -4.51 17.40 34.09
N GLU A 160 -3.30 17.13 33.59
CA GLU A 160 -2.05 17.66 34.14
C GLU A 160 -1.81 19.13 33.74
N TYR A 161 -2.03 19.47 32.48
CA TYR A 161 -1.62 20.77 31.91
C TYR A 161 -2.76 21.76 31.69
N GLY A 162 -4.01 21.28 31.75
CA GLY A 162 -5.21 22.10 31.52
C GLY A 162 -5.53 22.32 30.04
N GLU A 163 -6.81 22.55 29.77
CA GLU A 163 -7.36 22.65 28.42
C GLU A 163 -6.74 23.77 27.58
N GLU A 164 -6.66 24.98 28.12
CA GLU A 164 -6.18 26.16 27.39
C GLU A 164 -4.75 25.99 26.88
N LEU A 165 -3.85 25.48 27.74
CA LEU A 165 -2.45 25.27 27.37
C LEU A 165 -2.32 24.22 26.26
N ILE A 166 -3.06 23.11 26.35
CA ILE A 166 -3.00 22.04 25.36
C ILE A 166 -3.59 22.48 24.02
N GLU A 167 -4.71 23.21 24.03
CA GLU A 167 -5.29 23.74 22.78
C GLU A 167 -4.35 24.73 22.08
N ASN A 168 -3.72 25.64 22.83
CA ASN A 168 -2.72 26.56 22.29
C ASN A 168 -1.52 25.79 21.72
N THR A 169 -1.06 24.76 22.44
CA THR A 169 0.02 23.88 21.98
C THR A 169 -0.32 23.18 20.66
N PHE A 170 -1.58 22.74 20.48
CA PHE A 170 -2.01 22.14 19.21
C PHE A 170 -1.94 23.13 18.05
N GLU A 171 -2.38 24.38 18.24
CA GLU A 171 -2.26 25.41 17.19
C GLU A 171 -0.79 25.69 16.84
N GLU A 172 0.09 25.78 17.83
CA GLU A 172 1.53 25.96 17.62
C GLU A 172 2.17 24.79 16.87
N ILE A 173 1.86 23.54 17.26
CA ILE A 173 2.37 22.34 16.57
C ILE A 173 1.94 22.34 15.10
N LEU A 174 0.65 22.63 14.83
CA LEU A 174 0.14 22.62 13.46
C LEU A 174 0.76 23.73 12.62
N ALA A 175 0.91 24.93 13.17
CA ALA A 175 1.55 26.06 12.47
C ALA A 175 3.04 25.79 12.20
N ALA A 176 3.76 25.26 13.20
CA ALA A 176 5.18 24.91 13.05
C ALA A 176 5.37 23.79 12.01
N SER A 177 4.50 22.78 12.01
CA SER A 177 4.55 21.70 11.01
C SER A 177 4.25 22.19 9.59
N GLU A 178 3.29 23.10 9.41
CA GLU A 178 3.03 23.71 8.12
C GLU A 178 4.25 24.52 7.62
N ALA A 179 4.78 25.42 8.45
CA ALA A 179 5.93 26.24 8.11
C ALA A 179 7.14 25.37 7.72
N ARG A 180 7.39 24.32 8.50
CA ARG A 180 8.49 23.38 8.25
C ARG A 180 8.29 22.56 6.98
N MET A 181 7.06 22.12 6.68
CA MET A 181 6.78 21.41 5.43
C MET A 181 7.03 22.32 4.21
N ARG A 182 6.59 23.59 4.27
CA ARG A 182 6.84 24.58 3.21
C ARG A 182 8.35 24.77 2.96
N GLU A 183 9.17 24.78 4.01
CA GLU A 183 10.64 24.80 3.88
C GLU A 183 11.18 23.57 3.15
N PHE A 184 10.67 22.37 3.43
CA PHE A 184 11.07 21.16 2.68
C PHE A 184 10.66 21.22 1.21
N ILE A 185 9.44 21.71 0.92
CA ILE A 185 8.95 21.85 -0.47
C ILE A 185 9.79 22.87 -1.24
N ARG A 186 10.24 23.98 -0.64
CA ARG A 186 11.16 24.93 -1.29
C ARG A 186 12.53 24.34 -1.66
N THR A 187 12.87 23.14 -1.21
CA THR A 187 14.06 22.42 -1.69
C THR A 187 13.86 21.75 -3.05
N LEU A 188 12.61 21.66 -3.50
CA LEU A 188 12.25 21.23 -4.84
C LEU A 188 12.32 22.45 -5.78
N PRO A 189 12.68 22.26 -7.06
CA PRO A 189 12.62 23.34 -8.03
C PRO A 189 11.16 23.77 -8.26
N ASP A 190 10.93 25.07 -8.43
CA ASP A 190 9.64 25.58 -8.89
C ASP A 190 9.43 25.20 -10.38
N GLY A 191 8.21 24.86 -10.74
CA GLY A 191 7.86 24.47 -12.10
C GLY A 191 6.70 23.49 -12.19
N SER A 192 6.46 23.00 -13.40
CA SER A 192 5.41 22.02 -13.70
C SER A 192 5.95 20.91 -14.59
N TRP A 193 5.65 19.66 -14.24
CA TRP A 193 6.07 18.46 -14.98
C TRP A 193 4.93 17.46 -15.07
N GLU A 194 4.96 16.63 -16.11
CA GLU A 194 3.94 15.60 -16.35
C GLU A 194 4.61 14.27 -16.66
N PHE A 195 3.96 13.19 -16.24
CA PHE A 195 4.37 11.84 -16.57
C PHE A 195 3.17 10.89 -16.53
N GLU A 196 3.29 9.79 -17.26
CA GLU A 196 2.32 8.72 -17.25
C GLU A 196 2.96 7.34 -17.23
N ASP A 197 2.25 6.39 -16.63
CA ASP A 197 2.55 4.97 -16.67
C ASP A 197 1.21 4.20 -16.59
N PHE A 198 1.23 2.86 -16.70
CA PHE A 198 0.04 2.04 -16.86
C PHE A 198 0.04 0.83 -15.93
N LEU A 199 -1.08 0.59 -15.24
CA LEU A 199 -1.36 -0.77 -14.79
C LEU A 199 -1.73 -1.61 -16.01
N ASP A 200 -1.33 -2.88 -16.01
CA ASP A 200 -1.47 -3.78 -17.16
C ASP A 200 -2.93 -3.91 -17.65
N ASP A 201 -3.86 -3.91 -16.69
CA ASP A 201 -5.29 -4.08 -16.88
C ASP A 201 -6.07 -3.89 -15.56
N ALA A 202 -7.39 -3.82 -15.68
CA ALA A 202 -8.38 -3.90 -14.60
C ALA A 202 -8.97 -5.31 -14.44
N GLY A 203 -8.25 -6.35 -14.85
CA GLY A 203 -8.75 -7.72 -14.95
C GLY A 203 -8.52 -8.34 -16.34
N PRO A 204 -8.67 -9.67 -16.48
CA PRO A 204 -8.32 -10.38 -17.70
C PRO A 204 -8.96 -9.79 -18.95
N ARG A 205 -8.12 -9.41 -19.92
CA ARG A 205 -8.50 -8.86 -21.23
C ARG A 205 -9.15 -7.47 -21.19
N SER A 206 -9.07 -6.74 -20.09
CA SER A 206 -9.41 -5.31 -20.07
C SER A 206 -8.26 -4.46 -20.59
N ASP A 207 -8.59 -3.23 -20.98
CA ASP A 207 -7.60 -2.24 -21.40
C ASP A 207 -6.70 -1.81 -20.23
N PRO A 208 -5.46 -1.38 -20.50
CA PRO A 208 -4.58 -0.81 -19.48
C PRO A 208 -5.21 0.39 -18.77
N VAL A 209 -4.92 0.54 -17.49
CA VAL A 209 -5.37 1.70 -16.71
C VAL A 209 -4.27 2.75 -16.69
N ARG A 210 -4.54 3.92 -17.29
CA ARG A 210 -3.59 5.04 -17.38
C ARG A 210 -3.50 5.78 -16.06
N PHE A 211 -2.29 5.90 -15.54
CA PHE A 211 -1.94 6.71 -14.38
C PHE A 211 -1.18 7.93 -14.90
N HIS A 212 -1.82 9.10 -14.86
CA HIS A 212 -1.23 10.36 -15.30
C HIS A 212 -1.22 11.35 -14.15
N VAL A 213 -0.09 12.06 -13.97
CA VAL A 213 0.02 13.14 -12.99
C VAL A 213 0.66 14.37 -13.62
N ARG A 214 0.14 15.55 -13.27
CA ARG A 214 0.86 16.82 -13.36
C ARG A 214 1.31 17.23 -11.97
N VAL A 215 2.60 17.51 -11.80
CA VAL A 215 3.20 17.99 -10.56
C VAL A 215 3.55 19.45 -10.73
N THR A 216 3.00 20.32 -9.89
CA THR A 216 3.34 21.75 -9.86
C THR A 216 3.94 22.10 -8.49
N VAL A 217 5.09 22.76 -8.48
CA VAL A 217 5.73 23.28 -7.28
C VAL A 217 5.82 24.81 -7.42
N ASP A 218 5.37 25.52 -6.39
CA ASP A 218 5.37 26.99 -6.34
C ASP A 218 5.54 27.47 -4.90
N ASP A 219 6.68 28.11 -4.59
CA ASP A 219 7.01 28.74 -3.29
C ASP A 219 6.56 27.96 -2.03
N GLY A 220 6.96 26.69 -1.96
CA GLY A 220 6.68 25.87 -0.79
C GLY A 220 5.28 25.25 -0.75
N ASP A 221 4.48 25.41 -1.81
CA ASP A 221 3.29 24.61 -2.10
C ASP A 221 3.59 23.58 -3.21
N ILE A 222 2.92 22.44 -3.16
CA ILE A 222 2.97 21.40 -4.21
C ILE A 222 1.57 20.92 -4.56
N GLU A 223 1.25 20.86 -5.85
CA GLU A 223 0.03 20.27 -6.38
C GLU A 223 0.34 19.00 -7.18
N LEU A 224 -0.39 17.92 -6.88
CA LEU A 224 -0.41 16.68 -7.66
C LEU A 224 -1.80 16.52 -8.29
N ASP A 225 -1.89 16.76 -9.60
CA ASP A 225 -3.13 16.68 -10.39
C ASP A 225 -3.20 15.38 -11.18
N PHE A 226 -4.07 14.48 -10.73
CA PHE A 226 -4.34 13.18 -11.34
C PHE A 226 -5.53 13.20 -12.33
N SER A 227 -6.08 14.37 -12.65
CA SER A 227 -7.30 14.50 -13.45
C SER A 227 -7.18 13.99 -14.89
N GLY A 228 -5.94 13.82 -15.40
CA GLY A 228 -5.64 13.21 -16.70
C GLY A 228 -5.65 11.68 -16.72
N SER A 229 -5.86 11.02 -15.57
CA SER A 229 -5.92 9.56 -15.47
C SER A 229 -7.23 8.97 -16.03
N SER A 230 -7.25 7.65 -16.23
CA SER A 230 -8.42 6.92 -16.73
C SER A 230 -9.71 7.18 -15.92
N ASP A 231 -10.86 6.92 -16.54
CA ASP A 231 -12.13 6.77 -15.82
C ASP A 231 -12.08 5.61 -14.81
N GLN A 232 -12.96 5.65 -13.81
CA GLN A 232 -13.15 4.50 -12.93
C GLN A 232 -13.55 3.25 -13.74
N VAL A 233 -13.09 2.09 -13.30
CA VAL A 233 -13.22 0.81 -14.01
C VAL A 233 -14.24 -0.11 -13.32
N PRO A 234 -14.92 -1.01 -14.05
CA PRO A 234 -15.86 -1.98 -13.48
C PRO A 234 -15.12 -3.18 -12.85
N ALA A 235 -14.17 -2.89 -11.95
CA ALA A 235 -13.31 -3.87 -11.30
C ALA A 235 -12.86 -3.38 -9.92
N GLY A 236 -12.58 -4.29 -9.00
CA GLY A 236 -12.27 -4.01 -7.59
C GLY A 236 -10.93 -3.32 -7.31
N ILE A 237 -10.43 -2.45 -8.19
CA ILE A 237 -9.13 -1.78 -8.05
C ILE A 237 -9.22 -0.25 -8.05
N ASN A 238 -10.42 0.33 -8.10
CA ASN A 238 -10.55 1.79 -8.12
C ASN A 238 -9.96 2.45 -6.86
N SER A 239 -9.51 3.69 -6.99
CA SER A 239 -9.03 4.50 -5.88
C SER A 239 -10.05 5.58 -5.53
N TYR A 240 -10.63 5.50 -4.33
CA TYR A 240 -11.40 6.61 -3.79
C TYR A 240 -10.46 7.77 -3.41
N TYR A 241 -10.97 9.00 -3.48
CA TYR A 241 -10.15 10.21 -3.36
C TYR A 241 -9.34 10.31 -2.06
N ASN A 242 -9.88 9.81 -0.96
CA ASN A 242 -9.18 9.69 0.33
C ASN A 242 -7.90 8.84 0.25
N PHE A 243 -7.91 7.75 -0.54
CA PHE A 243 -6.72 6.92 -0.76
C PHE A 243 -5.71 7.62 -1.67
N THR A 244 -6.19 8.23 -2.76
CA THR A 244 -5.39 9.05 -3.68
C THR A 244 -4.68 10.17 -2.92
N ARG A 245 -5.41 10.90 -2.06
CA ARG A 245 -4.85 11.96 -1.23
C ARG A 245 -3.81 11.45 -0.26
N ALA A 246 -4.02 10.28 0.36
CA ALA A 246 -3.06 9.70 1.29
C ALA A 246 -1.72 9.41 0.63
N TRP A 247 -1.74 8.75 -0.52
CA TRP A 247 -0.52 8.42 -1.25
C TRP A 247 0.10 9.61 -1.96
N GLY A 248 -0.71 10.57 -2.40
CA GLY A 248 -0.23 11.86 -2.90
C GLY A 248 0.55 12.64 -1.84
N ASN A 249 -0.03 12.78 -0.64
CA ASN A 249 0.64 13.42 0.51
C ASN A 249 1.95 12.70 0.87
N PHE A 250 1.91 11.38 0.99
CA PHE A 250 3.11 10.58 1.24
C PHE A 250 4.19 10.83 0.20
N THR A 251 3.82 10.79 -1.08
CA THR A 251 4.75 10.92 -2.19
C THR A 251 5.40 12.31 -2.22
N ALA A 252 4.61 13.36 -2.05
CA ALA A 252 5.12 14.74 -1.92
C ALA A 252 6.12 14.87 -0.75
N MET A 253 5.79 14.30 0.41
CA MET A 253 6.68 14.32 1.58
C MET A 253 7.97 13.52 1.38
N ALA A 254 7.88 12.33 0.77
CA ALA A 254 9.03 11.50 0.47
C ALA A 254 9.98 12.21 -0.50
N LEU A 255 9.44 12.81 -1.56
CA LEU A 255 10.22 13.56 -2.56
C LEU A 255 10.84 14.83 -1.98
N ALA A 256 10.12 15.52 -1.09
CA ALA A 256 10.64 16.68 -0.34
C ALA A 256 11.67 16.29 0.75
N LYS A 257 11.88 14.99 1.02
CA LYS A 257 12.68 14.47 2.14
C LYS A 257 12.21 15.04 3.49
N ALA A 258 10.90 15.21 3.66
CA ALA A 258 10.29 15.76 4.85
C ALA A 258 10.27 14.72 5.99
N ILE A 259 11.39 14.60 6.70
CA ILE A 259 11.51 13.75 7.89
C ILE A 259 11.03 14.57 9.10
N MET A 260 9.74 14.48 9.39
CA MET A 260 9.09 15.19 10.49
C MET A 260 7.84 14.47 11.00
N PRO A 261 7.36 14.77 12.22
CA PRO A 261 6.08 14.25 12.71
C PRO A 261 4.92 14.61 11.78
N GLN A 262 4.00 13.68 11.59
CA GLN A 262 2.87 13.80 10.67
C GLN A 262 1.61 14.30 11.39
N ASN A 263 1.00 15.36 10.87
CA ASN A 263 -0.21 15.97 11.41
C ASN A 263 -0.96 16.78 10.34
N GLU A 264 -2.07 17.42 10.69
CA GLU A 264 -2.86 18.21 9.73
C GLU A 264 -2.04 19.36 9.11
N GLY A 265 -1.07 19.92 9.85
CA GLY A 265 -0.20 21.00 9.38
C GLY A 265 0.72 20.57 8.24
N THR A 266 1.26 19.35 8.29
CA THR A 266 2.18 18.83 7.25
C THR A 266 1.52 18.67 5.89
N ILE A 267 0.20 18.51 5.82
CA ILE A 267 -0.51 18.29 4.56
C ILE A 267 -1.14 19.56 3.98
N ARG A 268 -1.14 20.69 4.73
CA ARG A 268 -1.70 21.97 4.25
C ARG A 268 -1.06 22.51 2.96
N PRO A 269 0.26 22.44 2.77
CA PRO A 269 0.89 22.91 1.52
C PRO A 269 0.85 21.88 0.39
N ILE A 270 0.14 20.77 0.57
CA ILE A 270 0.04 19.69 -0.43
C ILE A 270 -1.39 19.64 -0.95
N LYS A 271 -1.57 19.96 -2.23
CA LYS A 271 -2.86 19.91 -2.91
C LYS A 271 -2.92 18.68 -3.81
N ILE A 272 -3.96 17.87 -3.65
CA ILE A 272 -4.20 16.70 -4.49
C ILE A 272 -5.50 16.90 -5.25
N THR A 273 -5.48 16.78 -6.57
CA THR A 273 -6.66 16.94 -7.43
C THR A 273 -6.90 15.72 -8.31
N ALA A 274 -8.17 15.40 -8.54
CA ALA A 274 -8.61 14.33 -9.42
C ALA A 274 -10.06 14.58 -9.81
N ARG A 275 -10.39 14.35 -11.09
CA ARG A 275 -11.75 14.47 -11.61
C ARG A 275 -12.68 13.45 -10.98
N GLU A 276 -13.84 13.86 -10.50
CA GLU A 276 -14.88 12.95 -9.99
C GLU A 276 -15.28 11.92 -11.07
N GLY A 277 -15.39 10.65 -10.68
CA GLY A 277 -15.63 9.53 -11.60
C GLY A 277 -14.39 9.03 -12.33
N SER A 278 -13.21 9.61 -12.08
CA SER A 278 -11.93 9.06 -12.53
C SER A 278 -11.48 7.90 -11.64
N PHE A 279 -10.50 7.14 -12.12
CA PHE A 279 -9.87 6.04 -11.40
C PHE A 279 -9.33 6.45 -10.01
N PHE A 280 -8.92 7.71 -9.86
CA PHE A 280 -8.37 8.29 -8.63
C PHE A 280 -9.37 9.10 -7.79
N ASN A 281 -10.62 9.22 -8.24
CA ASN A 281 -11.71 9.82 -7.47
C ASN A 281 -13.01 9.11 -7.85
N ALA A 282 -13.02 7.80 -7.59
CA ALA A 282 -14.12 6.93 -7.92
C ALA A 282 -15.37 7.26 -7.09
N VAL A 283 -16.53 7.06 -7.70
CA VAL A 283 -17.83 7.30 -7.08
C VAL A 283 -18.49 5.98 -6.71
N HIS A 284 -18.99 5.88 -5.48
CA HIS A 284 -19.77 4.72 -5.01
C HIS A 284 -20.95 4.45 -5.97
N PRO A 285 -21.20 3.20 -6.42
CA PRO A 285 -20.71 1.93 -5.87
C PRO A 285 -19.48 1.34 -6.58
N ALA A 286 -18.54 2.14 -7.08
CA ALA A 286 -17.30 1.61 -7.65
C ALA A 286 -16.56 0.68 -6.65
N PRO A 287 -16.21 -0.55 -7.04
CA PRO A 287 -15.49 -1.49 -6.18
C PRO A 287 -14.00 -1.12 -6.10
N SER A 288 -13.36 -1.38 -4.95
CA SER A 288 -12.00 -0.93 -4.63
C SER A 288 -11.21 -1.86 -3.70
N GLY A 289 -11.62 -3.11 -3.46
CA GLY A 289 -11.00 -4.04 -2.51
C GLY A 289 -9.50 -4.27 -2.76
N GLY A 290 -9.10 -4.37 -4.03
CA GLY A 290 -7.72 -4.49 -4.50
C GLY A 290 -6.97 -3.18 -4.71
N ARG A 291 -7.47 -2.02 -4.24
CA ARG A 291 -6.85 -0.69 -4.46
C ARG A 291 -5.39 -0.58 -4.04
N ALA A 292 -4.94 -1.45 -3.14
CA ALA A 292 -3.62 -1.35 -2.52
C ALA A 292 -2.49 -1.46 -3.57
N THR A 293 -2.75 -2.12 -4.70
CA THR A 293 -1.84 -2.18 -5.86
C THR A 293 -1.53 -0.80 -6.46
N ASN A 294 -2.42 0.18 -6.31
CA ASN A 294 -2.30 1.48 -6.98
C ASN A 294 -1.19 2.34 -6.37
N GLN A 295 -0.83 2.13 -5.11
CA GLN A 295 0.07 3.02 -4.37
C GLN A 295 1.49 3.07 -4.98
N VAL A 296 1.99 1.93 -5.49
CA VAL A 296 3.33 1.84 -6.06
C VAL A 296 3.36 2.64 -7.35
N ARG A 297 2.36 2.41 -8.21
CA ARG A 297 2.25 3.13 -9.47
C ARG A 297 2.01 4.62 -9.28
N LEU A 298 1.22 5.02 -8.28
CA LEU A 298 1.00 6.42 -7.93
C LEU A 298 2.32 7.11 -7.56
N PHE A 299 3.14 6.48 -6.72
CA PHE A 299 4.48 7.02 -6.41
C PHE A 299 5.36 7.11 -7.66
N GLU A 300 5.40 6.04 -8.46
CA GLU A 300 6.25 5.94 -9.66
C GLU A 300 5.95 7.03 -10.68
N VAL A 301 4.68 7.39 -10.90
CA VAL A 301 4.35 8.45 -11.87
C VAL A 301 4.77 9.84 -11.38
N VAL A 302 4.69 10.11 -10.08
CA VAL A 302 5.19 11.38 -9.52
C VAL A 302 6.72 11.41 -9.54
N ASN A 303 7.37 10.30 -9.21
CA ASN A 303 8.82 10.14 -9.35
C ASN A 303 9.28 10.35 -10.80
N GLY A 304 8.55 9.77 -11.78
CA GLY A 304 8.81 9.97 -13.20
C GLY A 304 8.65 11.43 -13.64
N ALA A 305 7.60 12.11 -13.18
CA ALA A 305 7.37 13.52 -13.49
C ALA A 305 8.49 14.42 -12.96
N LEU A 306 9.00 14.17 -11.76
CA LEU A 306 10.08 14.95 -11.17
C LEU A 306 11.49 14.45 -11.50
N ALA A 307 11.62 13.39 -12.31
CA ALA A 307 12.92 12.74 -12.51
C ALA A 307 13.97 13.74 -13.06
N GLU A 308 13.66 14.42 -14.16
CA GLU A 308 14.57 15.39 -14.77
C GLU A 308 14.85 16.61 -13.89
N ALA A 309 13.87 17.04 -13.10
CA ALA A 309 13.99 18.18 -12.21
C ALA A 309 14.83 17.87 -10.96
N LEU A 310 14.85 16.60 -10.53
CA LEU A 310 15.53 16.11 -9.34
C LEU A 310 16.35 14.85 -9.64
N PRO A 311 17.37 14.92 -10.51
CA PRO A 311 18.11 13.73 -10.95
C PRO A 311 18.75 12.98 -9.77
N HIS A 312 19.18 13.69 -8.71
CA HIS A 312 19.75 13.10 -7.50
C HIS A 312 18.71 12.55 -6.49
N ARG A 313 17.42 12.64 -6.79
CA ARG A 313 16.33 12.03 -5.99
C ARG A 313 15.50 11.04 -6.79
N ALA A 314 15.60 11.06 -8.12
CA ALA A 314 14.90 10.14 -8.99
C ALA A 314 15.40 8.70 -8.79
N MET A 315 14.48 7.76 -8.98
CA MET A 315 14.74 6.33 -8.93
C MET A 315 14.15 5.65 -10.16
N GLY A 316 14.68 4.49 -10.52
CA GLY A 316 13.96 3.58 -11.42
C GLY A 316 12.60 3.17 -10.82
N ALA A 317 11.70 2.68 -11.65
CA ALA A 317 10.44 2.12 -11.17
C ALA A 317 10.70 0.86 -10.31
N PHE A 318 9.79 0.55 -9.39
CA PHE A 318 9.94 -0.55 -8.44
C PHE A 318 9.45 -1.86 -9.06
N THR A 319 9.71 -2.98 -8.40
CA THR A 319 9.22 -4.32 -8.80
C THR A 319 7.70 -4.48 -8.82
N HIS A 320 6.97 -3.41 -8.49
CA HIS A 320 5.58 -3.44 -8.03
C HIS A 320 5.39 -4.34 -6.79
N TRP A 321 4.15 -4.43 -6.31
CA TRP A 321 3.77 -5.27 -5.17
C TRP A 321 2.75 -6.32 -5.65
N SER A 322 2.80 -7.54 -5.09
CA SER A 322 1.76 -8.55 -5.24
C SER A 322 1.11 -8.91 -3.89
N ASN A 323 -0.21 -8.99 -3.88
CA ASN A 323 -1.02 -9.27 -2.70
C ASN A 323 -2.05 -10.40 -2.96
N PRO A 324 -1.59 -11.65 -3.14
CA PRO A 324 -2.50 -12.75 -3.41
C PRO A 324 -3.21 -13.18 -2.13
N ASN A 325 -4.45 -13.63 -2.31
CA ASN A 325 -5.26 -14.22 -1.24
C ASN A 325 -5.58 -15.67 -1.59
N ILE A 326 -5.36 -16.59 -0.66
CA ILE A 326 -5.73 -18.01 -0.81
C ILE A 326 -6.61 -18.41 0.38
N GLY A 327 -7.82 -18.86 0.12
CA GLY A 327 -8.72 -19.29 1.19
C GLY A 327 -9.62 -20.45 0.83
N GLY A 328 -10.07 -21.15 1.85
CA GLY A 328 -10.87 -22.37 1.71
C GLY A 328 -11.12 -23.04 3.05
N LEU A 329 -11.36 -24.34 3.02
CA LEU A 329 -11.53 -25.17 4.22
C LEU A 329 -10.25 -25.97 4.48
N ASP A 330 -9.73 -25.91 5.71
CA ASP A 330 -8.64 -26.78 6.12
C ASP A 330 -9.19 -28.17 6.50
N ASP A 331 -8.89 -29.18 5.68
CA ASP A 331 -9.33 -30.57 5.91
C ASP A 331 -8.84 -31.16 7.25
N ARG A 332 -7.78 -30.61 7.85
CA ARG A 332 -7.22 -31.10 9.12
C ARG A 332 -8.05 -30.66 10.33
N THR A 333 -8.61 -29.46 10.27
CA THR A 333 -9.30 -28.82 11.40
C THR A 333 -10.79 -28.66 11.16
N GLY A 334 -11.26 -28.76 9.91
CA GLY A 334 -12.63 -28.47 9.52
C GLY A 334 -12.98 -26.98 9.60
N LYS A 335 -11.98 -26.09 9.76
CA LYS A 335 -12.18 -24.64 9.88
C LYS A 335 -11.86 -23.91 8.57
N PRO A 336 -12.55 -22.80 8.27
CA PRO A 336 -12.15 -21.93 7.17
C PRO A 336 -10.80 -21.29 7.46
N PHE A 337 -10.04 -20.98 6.40
CA PHE A 337 -8.82 -20.19 6.47
C PHE A 337 -8.81 -19.14 5.35
N VAL A 338 -8.12 -18.04 5.61
CA VAL A 338 -7.77 -17.02 4.63
C VAL A 338 -6.30 -16.71 4.82
N GLN A 339 -5.49 -16.94 3.79
CA GLN A 339 -4.10 -16.54 3.75
C GLN A 339 -3.98 -15.29 2.89
N TYR A 340 -3.72 -14.16 3.54
CA TYR A 340 -3.36 -12.90 2.93
C TYR A 340 -1.83 -12.82 2.89
N ASP A 341 -1.25 -12.65 1.71
CA ASP A 341 0.20 -12.62 1.53
C ASP A 341 0.65 -11.28 0.95
N LEU A 342 1.85 -10.86 1.31
CA LEU A 342 2.47 -9.61 0.87
C LEU A 342 3.82 -9.95 0.26
N LEU A 343 3.96 -9.74 -1.06
CA LEU A 343 5.18 -10.08 -1.78
C LEU A 343 5.83 -8.83 -2.37
N PHE A 344 7.04 -8.53 -1.90
CA PHE A 344 7.83 -7.38 -2.34
C PHE A 344 9.10 -7.85 -3.03
N GLY A 345 9.38 -7.27 -4.21
CA GLY A 345 10.60 -7.54 -4.97
C GLY A 345 11.73 -6.63 -4.52
N GLY A 346 11.78 -5.39 -5.00
CA GLY A 346 12.91 -4.49 -4.79
C GLY A 346 12.67 -3.05 -5.25
N TYR A 347 13.59 -2.18 -4.87
CA TYR A 347 13.57 -0.75 -5.24
C TYR A 347 14.23 -0.51 -6.59
N GLY A 348 13.89 0.61 -7.22
CA GLY A 348 14.60 1.09 -8.41
C GLY A 348 16.01 1.55 -8.07
N GLY A 349 16.90 1.46 -9.06
CA GLY A 349 18.24 2.01 -8.95
C GLY A 349 18.19 3.51 -8.64
N GLN A 350 19.13 4.01 -7.86
CA GLN A 350 19.22 5.40 -7.43
C GLN A 350 20.47 6.06 -8.00
N HIS A 351 20.58 7.37 -7.83
CA HIS A 351 21.70 8.13 -8.38
C HIS A 351 23.09 7.79 -7.82
N ASP A 352 23.15 7.14 -6.66
CA ASP A 352 24.37 6.85 -5.89
C ASP A 352 24.46 5.40 -5.37
N LYS A 353 23.41 4.59 -5.57
CA LYS A 353 23.37 3.20 -5.12
C LYS A 353 22.38 2.34 -5.87
N ASP A 354 22.63 1.04 -5.85
CA ASP A 354 21.72 0.01 -6.36
C ASP A 354 20.39 0.02 -5.59
N GLY A 355 19.35 -0.50 -6.23
CA GLY A 355 18.05 -0.71 -5.59
C GLY A 355 18.12 -1.83 -4.55
N GLU A 356 17.53 -1.60 -3.39
CA GLU A 356 17.47 -2.58 -2.30
C GLU A 356 16.64 -3.81 -2.70
N GLU A 357 17.10 -4.99 -2.27
CA GLU A 357 16.50 -6.29 -2.53
C GLU A 357 15.48 -6.71 -1.46
N GLY A 358 14.40 -7.37 -1.85
CA GLY A 358 13.42 -8.00 -0.95
C GLY A 358 12.65 -7.03 -0.03
N MET A 359 12.65 -5.73 -0.33
CA MET A 359 12.13 -4.68 0.56
C MET A 359 10.82 -4.06 0.06
N ALA A 360 9.94 -3.70 0.99
CA ALA A 360 8.69 -3.02 0.69
C ALA A 360 8.95 -1.53 0.38
N PRO A 361 8.62 -1.03 -0.84
CA PRO A 361 9.11 0.27 -1.25
C PRO A 361 8.49 1.48 -0.54
N LEU A 362 7.24 1.34 -0.11
CA LEU A 362 6.40 2.45 0.30
C LEU A 362 5.68 2.24 1.63
N MET A 363 5.87 1.08 2.27
CA MET A 363 5.20 0.73 3.51
C MET A 363 6.17 0.02 4.45
N ASN A 364 5.91 0.12 5.75
CA ASN A 364 6.71 -0.55 6.76
C ASN A 364 6.12 -1.94 7.05
N CYS A 365 6.36 -2.88 6.15
CA CYS A 365 5.90 -4.26 6.27
C CYS A 365 7.06 -5.25 6.13
N THR A 366 6.92 -6.42 6.73
CA THR A 366 7.89 -7.51 6.68
C THR A 366 7.26 -8.75 6.06
N ASN A 367 8.07 -9.57 5.38
CA ASN A 367 7.61 -10.87 4.90
C ASN A 367 7.14 -11.76 6.07
N ILE A 368 6.12 -12.57 5.82
CA ILE A 368 5.65 -13.58 6.79
C ILE A 368 6.71 -14.69 6.86
N PRO A 369 7.24 -15.04 8.05
CA PRO A 369 8.16 -16.17 8.18
C PRO A 369 7.54 -17.46 7.64
N VAL A 370 8.33 -18.26 6.92
CA VAL A 370 7.84 -19.50 6.27
C VAL A 370 7.12 -20.41 7.26
N GLU A 371 7.68 -20.60 8.45
CA GLU A 371 7.08 -21.44 9.49
C GLU A 371 5.71 -20.92 9.96
N VAL A 372 5.54 -19.60 10.07
CA VAL A 372 4.27 -18.98 10.43
C VAL A 372 3.26 -19.13 9.29
N TYR A 373 3.71 -18.93 8.05
CA TYR A 373 2.89 -19.08 6.85
C TYR A 373 2.32 -20.50 6.71
N GLU A 374 3.15 -21.52 6.93
CA GLU A 374 2.76 -22.94 6.85
C GLU A 374 1.96 -23.40 8.08
N HIS A 375 2.13 -22.75 9.23
CA HIS A 375 1.34 -23.03 10.42
C HIS A 375 -0.09 -22.50 10.29
N ALA A 376 -0.25 -21.31 9.70
CA ALA A 376 -1.53 -20.59 9.63
C ALA A 376 -2.58 -21.27 8.74
N GLY A 377 -2.18 -22.09 7.77
CA GLY A 377 -3.11 -22.75 6.86
C GLY A 377 -2.52 -23.96 6.14
N PRO A 378 -3.32 -24.67 5.33
CA PRO A 378 -2.89 -25.86 4.59
C PRO A 378 -2.08 -25.48 3.33
N LEU A 379 -0.99 -24.75 3.52
CA LEU A 379 -0.09 -24.25 2.48
C LEU A 379 1.36 -24.65 2.82
N LEU A 380 2.18 -24.89 1.79
CA LEU A 380 3.60 -25.25 1.93
C LEU A 380 4.43 -24.34 1.02
N VAL A 381 5.41 -23.62 1.56
CA VAL A 381 6.31 -22.78 0.77
C VAL A 381 7.40 -23.67 0.20
N LYS A 382 7.36 -23.90 -1.12
CA LYS A 382 8.33 -24.73 -1.83
C LYS A 382 9.61 -23.98 -2.17
N ARG A 383 9.53 -22.65 -2.28
CA ARG A 383 10.62 -21.77 -2.73
C ARG A 383 10.33 -20.35 -2.29
N LEU A 384 11.38 -19.64 -1.89
CA LEU A 384 11.42 -18.19 -1.70
C LEU A 384 12.84 -17.73 -2.06
N GLU A 385 13.00 -17.06 -3.20
CA GLU A 385 14.31 -16.69 -3.74
C GLU A 385 14.26 -15.37 -4.51
N LEU A 386 15.41 -14.68 -4.59
CA LEU A 386 15.61 -13.59 -5.54
C LEU A 386 15.85 -14.17 -6.94
N MET A 387 15.34 -13.48 -7.96
CA MET A 387 15.47 -13.89 -9.35
C MET A 387 16.67 -13.19 -9.98
N ALA A 388 17.77 -13.93 -10.19
CA ALA A 388 18.95 -13.41 -10.87
C ALA A 388 18.60 -12.78 -12.24
N ASP A 389 19.33 -11.73 -12.62
CA ASP A 389 19.18 -10.99 -13.88
C ASP A 389 17.81 -10.33 -14.11
N SER A 390 16.97 -10.23 -13.07
CA SER A 390 15.64 -9.62 -13.21
C SER A 390 15.64 -8.11 -13.03
N GLY A 391 16.56 -7.57 -12.23
CA GLY A 391 16.72 -6.14 -12.01
C GLY A 391 17.25 -5.44 -13.26
N GLY A 392 16.69 -4.27 -13.57
CA GLY A 392 17.09 -3.45 -14.69
C GLY A 392 18.53 -2.99 -14.54
N ALA A 393 19.33 -3.26 -15.57
CA ALA A 393 20.72 -2.87 -15.62
C ALA A 393 20.88 -1.33 -15.60
N GLY A 394 21.92 -0.85 -14.96
CA GLY A 394 22.28 0.56 -14.97
C GLY A 394 23.64 0.76 -14.33
N LYS A 395 24.15 2.00 -14.35
CA LYS A 395 25.27 2.38 -13.49
C LYS A 395 25.00 1.90 -12.06
N PHE A 396 23.75 2.11 -11.63
CA PHE A 396 23.17 1.48 -10.46
C PHE A 396 21.97 0.61 -10.87
N ARG A 397 22.02 -0.66 -10.49
CA ARG A 397 21.06 -1.71 -10.86
C ARG A 397 19.76 -1.52 -10.08
N GLY A 398 18.62 -1.82 -10.71
CA GLY A 398 17.36 -1.99 -9.98
C GLY A 398 17.35 -3.29 -9.17
N GLY A 399 16.67 -3.29 -8.02
CA GLY A 399 16.46 -4.49 -7.22
C GLY A 399 15.82 -5.62 -8.04
N LEU A 400 16.15 -6.85 -7.69
CA LEU A 400 15.67 -8.08 -8.29
C LEU A 400 14.21 -8.34 -7.95
N GLY A 401 13.55 -9.06 -8.84
CA GLY A 401 12.26 -9.70 -8.59
C GLY A 401 12.40 -10.83 -7.57
N LEU A 402 11.31 -11.09 -6.88
CA LEU A 402 11.17 -12.18 -5.92
C LEU A 402 10.34 -13.31 -6.52
N ARG A 403 10.73 -14.56 -6.29
CA ARG A 403 9.92 -15.74 -6.57
C ARG A 403 9.48 -16.43 -5.30
N LYS A 404 8.17 -16.66 -5.14
CA LYS A 404 7.60 -17.51 -4.09
C LYS A 404 6.73 -18.60 -4.68
N ASP A 405 7.04 -19.86 -4.38
CA ASP A 405 6.23 -21.00 -4.83
C ASP A 405 5.44 -21.57 -3.65
N VAL A 406 4.12 -21.58 -3.73
CA VAL A 406 3.21 -22.03 -2.67
C VAL A 406 2.39 -23.22 -3.15
N GLN A 407 2.53 -24.35 -2.46
CA GLN A 407 1.75 -25.57 -2.71
C GLN A 407 0.50 -25.64 -1.84
N LEU A 408 -0.64 -25.99 -2.44
CA LEU A 408 -1.86 -26.29 -1.69
C LEU A 408 -1.83 -27.69 -1.08
N ARG A 409 -2.20 -27.82 0.21
CA ARG A 409 -2.20 -29.09 0.95
C ARG A 409 -3.59 -29.62 1.30
N CYS A 410 -4.64 -28.79 1.30
CA CYS A 410 -6.03 -29.21 1.40
C CYS A 410 -6.60 -29.59 0.01
N LYS A 411 -7.78 -30.20 -0.01
CA LYS A 411 -8.46 -30.68 -1.22
C LYS A 411 -8.66 -29.59 -2.25
N GLU A 412 -9.15 -28.43 -1.81
CA GLU A 412 -9.53 -27.31 -2.67
C GLU A 412 -9.42 -25.98 -1.91
N ALA A 413 -9.00 -24.94 -2.63
CA ALA A 413 -9.02 -23.56 -2.17
C ALA A 413 -9.20 -22.61 -3.36
N LEU A 414 -9.63 -21.39 -3.08
CA LEU A 414 -9.73 -20.31 -4.06
C LEU A 414 -8.55 -19.36 -3.89
N ALA A 415 -7.86 -19.07 -4.99
CA ALA A 415 -6.78 -18.09 -5.04
C ALA A 415 -7.21 -16.88 -5.86
N THR A 416 -7.13 -15.69 -5.28
CA THR A 416 -7.33 -14.41 -5.96
C THR A 416 -5.97 -13.73 -6.12
N LEU A 417 -5.63 -13.36 -7.35
CA LEU A 417 -4.37 -12.74 -7.70
C LEU A 417 -4.52 -11.22 -7.77
N LEU A 418 -3.60 -10.50 -7.13
CA LEU A 418 -3.44 -9.05 -7.25
C LEU A 418 -1.96 -8.79 -7.52
N THR A 419 -1.58 -8.73 -8.80
CA THR A 419 -0.24 -8.37 -9.25
C THR A 419 -0.32 -7.44 -10.48
N ASP A 420 0.84 -6.99 -10.95
CA ASP A 420 0.99 -6.15 -12.15
C ASP A 420 2.37 -6.38 -12.80
N ARG A 421 2.78 -5.54 -13.76
CA ARG A 421 4.07 -5.58 -14.49
C ARG A 421 4.29 -6.82 -15.37
N ARG A 422 3.23 -7.48 -15.84
CA ARG A 422 3.26 -8.56 -16.84
C ARG A 422 3.24 -8.04 -18.27
N LYS A 423 2.67 -6.85 -18.54
CA LYS A 423 2.66 -6.23 -19.88
C LYS A 423 3.65 -5.07 -19.96
N TYR A 424 3.57 -4.14 -19.01
CA TYR A 424 4.44 -2.96 -18.92
C TYR A 424 5.59 -3.20 -17.94
N GLU A 425 6.83 -3.01 -18.43
CA GLU A 425 8.03 -3.22 -17.62
C GLU A 425 8.25 -2.07 -16.64
N PRO A 426 8.84 -2.32 -15.46
CA PRO A 426 9.34 -1.25 -14.59
C PRO A 426 10.40 -0.43 -15.31
N PHE A 427 10.13 0.84 -15.59
CA PHE A 427 11.02 1.71 -16.35
C PHE A 427 12.32 2.02 -15.59
N GLY A 428 13.44 2.12 -16.31
CA GLY A 428 14.67 2.71 -15.79
C GLY A 428 14.73 4.23 -16.01
N VAL A 429 15.72 4.90 -15.43
CA VAL A 429 15.94 6.35 -15.55
C VAL A 429 17.36 6.67 -16.00
N PHE A 430 17.51 7.77 -16.74
CA PHE A 430 18.81 8.30 -17.21
C PHE A 430 19.69 7.28 -17.96
N GLY A 431 19.09 6.44 -18.78
CA GLY A 431 19.80 5.39 -19.54
C GLY A 431 19.83 4.03 -18.84
N GLY A 432 19.30 3.92 -17.62
CA GLY A 432 19.04 2.62 -16.99
C GLY A 432 17.98 1.83 -17.75
N SER A 433 18.18 0.52 -17.83
CA SER A 433 17.27 -0.43 -18.47
C SER A 433 16.06 -0.74 -17.59
N SER A 434 14.98 -1.20 -18.25
CA SER A 434 13.80 -1.69 -17.56
C SER A 434 14.08 -2.99 -16.81
N GLY A 435 13.33 -3.22 -15.72
CA GLY A 435 13.32 -4.51 -15.03
C GLY A 435 12.52 -5.57 -15.80
N LYS A 436 12.80 -6.85 -15.52
CA LYS A 436 12.09 -7.99 -16.11
C LYS A 436 10.63 -8.00 -15.70
N LYS A 437 9.73 -8.43 -16.60
CA LYS A 437 8.29 -8.58 -16.33
C LYS A 437 7.97 -9.62 -15.27
N ALA A 438 6.86 -9.41 -14.58
CA ALA A 438 6.26 -10.37 -13.66
C ALA A 438 5.58 -11.53 -14.39
N GLU A 439 5.53 -12.70 -13.77
CA GLU A 439 4.79 -13.86 -14.26
C GLU A 439 4.17 -14.64 -13.09
N ILE A 440 2.92 -15.08 -13.25
CA ILE A 440 2.29 -16.02 -12.33
C ILE A 440 2.08 -17.34 -13.06
N ILE A 441 2.54 -18.44 -12.47
CA ILE A 441 2.45 -19.77 -13.06
C ILE A 441 1.76 -20.71 -12.08
N LEU A 442 0.78 -21.46 -12.59
CA LEU A 442 0.18 -22.60 -11.89
C LEU A 442 0.78 -23.90 -12.43
N PHE A 443 1.46 -24.65 -11.57
CA PHE A 443 1.87 -26.02 -11.86
C PHE A 443 0.81 -27.00 -11.40
N ARG A 444 0.27 -27.79 -12.34
CA ARG A 444 -0.80 -28.78 -12.09
C ARG A 444 -0.58 -30.02 -12.92
N ASN A 445 -0.51 -31.19 -12.27
CA ASN A 445 -0.37 -32.49 -12.95
C ASN A 445 0.80 -32.59 -13.95
N GLY A 446 1.87 -31.82 -13.73
CA GLY A 446 3.02 -31.74 -14.64
C GLY A 446 2.92 -30.63 -15.70
N ASP A 447 1.76 -30.00 -15.87
CA ASP A 447 1.57 -28.85 -16.75
C ASP A 447 1.97 -27.54 -16.06
N SER A 448 2.42 -26.58 -16.86
CA SER A 448 2.73 -25.21 -16.46
C SER A 448 1.76 -24.26 -17.15
N ILE A 449 0.89 -23.61 -16.37
CA ILE A 449 -0.19 -22.75 -16.87
C ILE A 449 0.12 -21.31 -16.48
N SER A 450 0.41 -20.44 -17.46
CA SER A 450 0.59 -19.01 -17.23
C SER A 450 -0.76 -18.37 -16.89
N LEU A 451 -0.81 -17.62 -15.80
CA LEU A 451 -2.00 -16.96 -15.27
C LEU A 451 -1.98 -15.45 -15.56
N GLU A 452 -3.16 -14.83 -15.54
CA GLU A 452 -3.31 -13.38 -15.62
C GLU A 452 -2.97 -12.71 -14.27
N THR A 453 -2.73 -11.40 -14.27
CA THR A 453 -2.27 -10.68 -13.07
C THR A 453 -3.37 -10.39 -12.05
N LYS A 454 -4.63 -10.39 -12.49
CA LYS A 454 -5.81 -9.98 -11.71
C LYS A 454 -6.97 -10.95 -11.88
N GLU A 455 -6.72 -12.24 -11.67
CA GLU A 455 -7.72 -13.30 -11.82
C GLU A 455 -7.91 -14.16 -10.56
N THR A 456 -9.05 -14.85 -10.53
CA THR A 456 -9.38 -15.84 -9.49
C THR A 456 -9.32 -17.25 -10.06
N ARG A 457 -8.71 -18.18 -9.32
CA ARG A 457 -8.49 -19.57 -9.72
C ARG A 457 -8.77 -20.54 -8.58
N THR A 458 -9.51 -21.60 -8.89
CA THR A 458 -9.65 -22.75 -8.00
C THR A 458 -8.37 -23.59 -8.05
N LEU A 459 -7.77 -23.79 -6.90
CA LEU A 459 -6.63 -24.65 -6.65
C LEU A 459 -7.09 -26.01 -6.12
N LYS A 460 -6.35 -27.06 -6.46
CA LYS A 460 -6.53 -28.43 -5.99
C LYS A 460 -5.31 -28.87 -5.22
N LYS A 461 -5.48 -29.87 -4.35
CA LYS A 461 -4.38 -30.45 -3.58
C LYS A 461 -3.18 -30.79 -4.47
N GLY A 462 -2.01 -30.31 -4.08
CA GLY A 462 -0.74 -30.57 -4.77
C GLY A 462 -0.38 -29.52 -5.82
N ASP A 463 -1.33 -28.71 -6.27
CA ASP A 463 -1.05 -27.57 -7.15
C ASP A 463 -0.02 -26.63 -6.51
N VAL A 464 0.83 -26.02 -7.33
CA VAL A 464 1.80 -25.01 -6.90
C VAL A 464 1.56 -23.72 -7.66
N LEU A 465 1.28 -22.64 -6.94
CA LEU A 465 1.30 -21.28 -7.50
C LEU A 465 2.70 -20.69 -7.33
N SER A 466 3.30 -20.29 -8.44
CA SER A 466 4.57 -19.59 -8.49
C SER A 466 4.31 -18.12 -8.77
N PHE A 467 4.56 -17.29 -7.77
CA PHE A 467 4.51 -15.84 -7.88
C PHE A 467 5.91 -15.33 -8.24
N GLN A 468 6.12 -14.89 -9.48
CA GLN A 468 7.38 -14.28 -9.93
C GLN A 468 7.14 -12.79 -10.15
N LEU A 469 7.62 -11.96 -9.24
CA LEU A 469 7.50 -10.51 -9.35
C LEU A 469 8.46 -9.97 -10.40
N SER A 470 8.12 -8.80 -10.96
CA SER A 470 9.03 -8.09 -11.86
C SER A 470 10.31 -7.68 -11.12
N GLY A 471 11.40 -7.43 -11.85
CA GLY A 471 12.54 -6.69 -11.30
C GLY A 471 12.31 -5.18 -11.42
N ALA A 472 13.05 -4.37 -10.67
CA ALA A 472 12.92 -2.92 -10.68
C ALA A 472 13.76 -2.29 -11.81
N GLY A 473 13.49 -1.05 -12.21
CA GLY A 473 14.28 -0.35 -13.22
C GLY A 473 15.64 0.15 -12.72
N GLY A 474 16.63 0.24 -13.61
CA GLY A 474 17.97 0.74 -13.31
C GLY A 474 18.09 2.27 -13.36
N TYR A 475 19.24 2.77 -12.89
CA TYR A 475 19.62 4.18 -12.97
C TYR A 475 20.95 4.33 -13.71
N GLY A 476 20.99 5.22 -14.70
CA GLY A 476 22.21 5.55 -15.42
C GLY A 476 22.61 4.49 -16.44
N ASP A 477 23.49 4.85 -17.38
CA ASP A 477 24.02 3.95 -18.40
C ASP A 477 24.72 2.71 -17.77
N PRO A 478 24.29 1.47 -18.08
CA PRO A 478 24.94 0.24 -17.64
C PRO A 478 26.45 0.18 -17.90
N ALA A 479 26.94 0.80 -18.98
CA ALA A 479 28.36 0.82 -19.31
C ALA A 479 29.20 1.53 -18.22
N GLN A 480 28.60 2.45 -17.48
CA GLN A 480 29.25 3.18 -16.39
C GLN A 480 29.30 2.40 -15.06
N ARG A 481 28.75 1.18 -15.01
CA ARG A 481 28.80 0.36 -13.79
C ARG A 481 30.24 -0.06 -13.49
N GLU A 482 30.65 0.13 -12.24
CA GLU A 482 32.01 -0.23 -11.82
C GLU A 482 32.22 -1.75 -11.92
N PRO A 483 33.33 -2.23 -12.53
CA PRO A 483 33.59 -3.67 -12.68
C PRO A 483 33.48 -4.45 -11.37
N ARG A 484 33.99 -3.88 -10.26
CA ARG A 484 33.92 -4.51 -8.94
C ARG A 484 32.47 -4.77 -8.49
N ARG A 485 31.53 -3.88 -8.79
CA ARG A 485 30.12 -4.09 -8.44
C ARG A 485 29.50 -5.23 -9.23
N ILE A 486 29.92 -5.42 -10.48
CA ILE A 486 29.51 -6.57 -11.30
C ILE A 486 30.06 -7.87 -10.70
N GLU A 487 31.31 -7.86 -10.23
CA GLU A 487 31.93 -9.01 -9.54
C GLU A 487 31.21 -9.34 -8.22
N ASP A 488 30.84 -8.32 -7.44
CA ASP A 488 30.05 -8.48 -6.21
C ASP A 488 28.65 -9.05 -6.54
N ASP A 489 27.95 -8.51 -7.56
CA ASP A 489 26.66 -9.05 -8.02
C ASP A 489 26.76 -10.52 -8.48
N LEU A 490 27.86 -10.91 -9.14
CA LEU A 490 28.11 -12.29 -9.56
C LEU A 490 28.33 -13.21 -8.35
N ALA A 491 29.07 -12.73 -7.35
CA ALA A 491 29.35 -13.48 -6.12
C ALA A 491 28.07 -13.71 -5.28
N ASP A 492 27.21 -12.69 -5.22
CA ASP A 492 25.92 -12.75 -4.51
C ASP A 492 24.83 -13.48 -5.31
N GLY A 493 25.09 -13.79 -6.59
CA GLY A 493 24.14 -14.46 -7.49
C GLY A 493 23.01 -13.56 -7.97
N TYR A 494 23.19 -12.24 -7.89
CA TYR A 494 22.24 -11.25 -8.38
C TYR A 494 22.26 -11.11 -9.89
N VAL A 495 23.45 -11.25 -10.46
CA VAL A 495 23.71 -11.25 -11.90
C VAL A 495 24.39 -12.57 -12.24
N THR A 496 24.01 -13.19 -13.35
CA THR A 496 24.72 -14.37 -13.89
C THR A 496 25.83 -13.93 -14.83
N GLU A 497 26.79 -14.80 -15.17
CA GLU A 497 27.81 -14.44 -16.17
C GLU A 497 27.20 -14.10 -17.54
N GLU A 498 26.09 -14.75 -17.90
CA GLU A 498 25.36 -14.45 -19.14
C GLU A 498 24.67 -13.08 -19.04
N GLY A 499 24.03 -12.78 -17.92
CA GLY A 499 23.47 -11.46 -17.61
C GLY A 499 24.55 -10.37 -17.65
N ALA A 500 25.71 -10.61 -17.05
CA ALA A 500 26.81 -9.65 -17.03
C ALA A 500 27.30 -9.29 -18.45
N ARG A 501 27.49 -10.30 -19.30
CA ARG A 501 27.86 -10.11 -20.72
C ARG A 501 26.78 -9.37 -21.50
N ARG A 502 25.51 -9.74 -21.29
CA ARG A 502 24.35 -9.17 -22.01
C ARG A 502 24.10 -7.72 -21.63
N ASP A 503 24.11 -7.42 -20.33
CA ASP A 503 23.56 -6.17 -19.79
C ASP A 503 24.62 -5.10 -19.58
N TYR A 504 25.86 -5.49 -19.30
CA TYR A 504 26.97 -4.56 -19.04
C TYR A 504 28.09 -4.63 -20.10
N GLY A 505 28.00 -5.56 -21.06
CA GLY A 505 28.98 -5.67 -22.16
C GLY A 505 30.40 -6.05 -21.70
N VAL A 506 30.52 -6.75 -20.58
CA VAL A 506 31.80 -7.18 -19.99
C VAL A 506 32.13 -8.64 -20.29
N GLU A 507 33.42 -8.96 -20.36
CA GLU A 507 33.92 -10.32 -20.43
C GLU A 507 34.18 -10.85 -19.01
N ILE A 508 33.56 -11.97 -18.67
CA ILE A 508 33.71 -12.65 -17.38
C ILE A 508 34.56 -13.91 -17.52
N LYS A 509 35.53 -14.06 -16.62
CA LYS A 509 36.32 -15.28 -16.42
C LYS A 509 36.56 -15.53 -14.94
N ASP A 510 36.22 -16.73 -14.47
CA ASP A 510 36.38 -17.15 -13.06
C ASP A 510 35.73 -16.16 -12.07
N GLY A 511 34.54 -15.65 -12.41
CA GLY A 511 33.80 -14.67 -11.61
C GLY A 511 34.36 -13.24 -11.62
N LYS A 512 35.37 -12.96 -12.46
CA LYS A 512 36.02 -11.64 -12.56
C LYS A 512 35.79 -10.98 -13.91
N VAL A 513 35.72 -9.65 -13.90
CA VAL A 513 35.68 -8.84 -15.12
C VAL A 513 37.11 -8.76 -15.68
N VAL A 514 37.33 -9.34 -16.85
CA VAL A 514 38.67 -9.41 -17.49
C VAL A 514 38.82 -8.53 -18.73
N GLY A 515 37.71 -7.93 -19.20
CA GLY A 515 37.65 -7.09 -20.39
C GLY A 515 36.23 -6.58 -20.64
N GLY A 516 36.04 -5.71 -21.63
CA GLY A 516 34.75 -5.09 -21.95
C GLY A 516 34.85 -3.59 -22.15
N LYS A 517 33.79 -2.97 -22.68
CA LYS A 517 33.73 -1.51 -22.79
C LYS A 517 33.13 -0.92 -21.51
N ALA A 518 33.88 -0.03 -20.87
CA ALA A 518 33.31 0.97 -19.95
C ALA A 518 32.70 2.11 -20.76
#